data_AF-A0A960EWH0-F1
#
_entry.id   AF-A0A960EWH0-F1
#
_cell.length_a   1.000
_cell.length_b   1.000
_cell.length_c   1.000
_cell.angle_alpha   90.00
_cell.angle_beta   90.00
_cell.angle_gamma   90.00
#
_symmetry.space_group_name_H-M   'P 1'
#
loop_
_entity.id
_entity.type
_entity.pdbx_description
1 polymer ?
#
loop_
_entity_poly.entity_id
_entity_poly.type
_entity_poly.pdbx_seq_one_letter_code
_entity_poly.pdbx_strand_id
1 'polypeptide(L)'
;MSEGFAERDEAGEAAEEELVRYARRHGMRLVGPNALGVINTDPLVGLHATFVGVNPVPGRIGLMAQSGVIGAAIIEGATQLGLGLSSFVAVGNKADVSGNDLLRYWLDDPGTDVAMLYLESFGNPSKFSRIARALSRVKPVVAVKVGGERADHWHGEDDLVGDEATVAALLEQTGIVRVENLTQMFHTAGVLANQPLPAGRRVAVVTNAWGPAWLAVDALRAWDLEPARPINLSNDASADRFAEQVAELYADPDVDSVLVVYAPGLRTHYKRVAAALREVATRPDAVTTVACLLGNRNVGLLADERVRVPEFPFPEEAAMALGRVTRYANWRRAEVGEAFVPAEDAIAAAKRKVQTWLEDSQNLDDQGRRILGVVESDELLAAVGLDSVRQEVVQDADGAVVAARRIGYPVALKAGGLERLSKTEAGGVALDVHGDEEVRAAFGRMEQVLGEGMFPAIVQAMVPEGIECRIGIARTPVVGDLVTLGVGGALAERVGDQSVRLFPVTDRDADLLIDESAVGSLIDESDPEGRAALRDVLVRLAGLADAIPEIVRIRLNPVIVAEGSARITDIRVLLAHHLPDTRPPVRRL
;
A
#
# COMPACT_ATOMS: atom_id res chain seq x y z
N MET A 1 23.78 -14.34 -13.85
CA MET A 1 23.99 -15.47 -12.92
C MET A 1 25.17 -15.23 -11.99
N SER A 2 26.33 -14.80 -12.49
CA SER A 2 27.51 -14.51 -11.68
C SER A 2 27.23 -13.60 -10.47
N GLU A 3 27.83 -13.96 -9.34
CA GLU A 3 27.96 -13.17 -8.10
C GLU A 3 29.24 -12.30 -8.11
N GLY A 4 29.47 -11.53 -7.05
CA GLY A 4 30.60 -10.63 -6.84
C GLY A 4 30.34 -9.17 -7.18
N PHE A 5 29.08 -8.73 -7.21
CA PHE A 5 28.66 -7.36 -7.57
C PHE A 5 28.23 -6.55 -6.33
N ALA A 6 27.11 -5.82 -6.39
CA ALA A 6 26.66 -4.93 -5.33
C ALA A 6 26.45 -5.61 -3.96
N GLU A 7 26.24 -6.93 -3.95
CA GLU A 7 26.14 -7.74 -2.74
C GLU A 7 27.48 -7.93 -2.00
N ARG A 8 28.61 -7.58 -2.64
CA ARG A 8 29.95 -7.81 -2.09
C ARG A 8 30.50 -6.59 -1.35
N ASP A 9 30.62 -5.46 -2.04
CA ASP A 9 31.23 -4.22 -1.56
C ASP A 9 30.97 -3.05 -2.53
N GLU A 10 31.40 -1.83 -2.16
CA GLU A 10 31.30 -0.62 -2.99
C GLU A 10 31.96 -0.78 -4.37
N ALA A 11 33.06 -1.55 -4.46
CA ALA A 11 33.71 -1.83 -5.74
C ALA A 11 32.84 -2.72 -6.64
N GLY A 12 32.11 -3.68 -6.04
CA GLY A 12 31.12 -4.50 -6.69
C GLY A 12 29.90 -3.69 -7.17
N GLU A 13 29.46 -2.70 -6.40
CA GLU A 13 28.40 -1.76 -6.80
C GLU A 13 28.83 -0.96 -8.05
N ALA A 14 30.03 -0.38 -8.05
CA ALA A 14 30.56 0.33 -9.22
C ALA A 14 30.67 -0.58 -10.47
N ALA A 15 31.08 -1.84 -10.29
CA ALA A 15 31.13 -2.83 -11.37
C ALA A 15 29.72 -3.19 -11.90
N GLU A 16 28.72 -3.28 -11.02
CA GLU A 16 27.33 -3.49 -11.41
C GLU A 16 26.79 -2.34 -12.25
N GLU A 17 27.05 -1.10 -11.83
CA GLU A 17 26.67 0.09 -12.60
C GLU A 17 27.33 0.15 -13.97
N GLU A 18 28.60 -0.25 -14.07
CA GLU A 18 29.31 -0.35 -15.35
C GLU A 18 28.68 -1.42 -16.26
N LEU A 19 28.37 -2.60 -15.71
CA LEU A 19 27.71 -3.68 -16.43
C LEU A 19 26.36 -3.25 -17.00
N VAL A 20 25.54 -2.59 -16.18
CA VAL A 20 24.24 -2.05 -16.59
C VAL A 20 24.41 -0.99 -17.67
N ARG A 21 25.35 -0.05 -17.51
CA ARG A 21 25.66 0.97 -18.54
C ARG A 21 26.12 0.34 -19.84
N TYR A 22 26.92 -0.74 -19.78
CA TYR A 22 27.37 -1.46 -20.96
C TYR A 22 26.19 -2.13 -21.68
N ALA A 23 25.34 -2.86 -20.96
CA ALA A 23 24.16 -3.52 -21.53
C ALA A 23 23.24 -2.51 -22.25
N ARG A 24 22.92 -1.40 -21.58
CA ARG A 24 22.04 -0.36 -22.14
C ARG A 24 22.61 0.33 -23.37
N ARG A 25 23.92 0.63 -23.38
CA ARG A 25 24.59 1.23 -24.56
C ARG A 25 24.48 0.37 -25.81
N HIS A 26 24.23 -0.93 -25.66
CA HIS A 26 24.06 -1.89 -26.75
C HIS A 26 22.60 -2.30 -26.96
N GLY A 27 21.63 -1.62 -26.35
CA GLY A 27 20.21 -1.94 -26.49
C GLY A 27 19.79 -3.26 -25.83
N MET A 28 20.59 -3.78 -24.90
CA MET A 28 20.29 -5.00 -24.15
C MET A 28 19.67 -4.69 -22.78
N ARG A 29 18.90 -5.66 -22.27
CA ARG A 29 18.38 -5.69 -20.89
C ARG A 29 19.11 -6.76 -20.09
N LEU A 30 19.20 -6.57 -18.78
CA LEU A 30 19.91 -7.48 -17.88
C LEU A 30 18.99 -8.00 -16.77
N VAL A 31 18.87 -9.33 -16.66
CA VAL A 31 18.32 -10.01 -15.47
C VAL A 31 19.48 -10.38 -14.54
N GLY A 32 19.41 -9.94 -13.28
CA GLY A 32 20.50 -10.05 -12.32
C GLY A 32 21.27 -8.74 -12.11
N PRO A 33 22.58 -8.78 -11.78
CA PRO A 33 23.42 -9.99 -11.56
C PRO A 33 23.02 -10.77 -10.29
N ASN A 34 23.81 -11.79 -9.91
CA ASN A 34 23.51 -12.67 -8.77
C ASN A 34 22.08 -13.26 -8.81
N ALA A 35 21.70 -13.80 -9.97
CA ALA A 35 20.35 -14.28 -10.25
C ALA A 35 20.40 -15.76 -10.66
N LEU A 36 19.42 -16.54 -10.23
CA LEU A 36 19.27 -17.95 -10.59
C LEU A 36 18.95 -18.15 -12.09
N GLY A 37 18.29 -17.17 -12.73
CA GLY A 37 17.97 -17.20 -14.16
C GLY A 37 16.47 -17.11 -14.46
N VAL A 38 16.05 -17.64 -15.61
CA VAL A 38 14.69 -17.54 -16.12
C VAL A 38 14.13 -18.87 -16.64
N ILE A 39 12.82 -19.05 -16.52
CA ILE A 39 12.07 -20.17 -17.11
C ILE A 39 10.86 -19.60 -17.86
N ASN A 40 10.55 -20.16 -19.03
CA ASN A 40 9.31 -19.94 -19.76
C ASN A 40 8.76 -21.31 -20.20
N THR A 41 7.55 -21.64 -19.77
CA THR A 41 6.92 -22.95 -20.00
C THR A 41 6.00 -22.98 -21.22
N ASP A 42 5.88 -21.88 -21.96
CA ASP A 42 5.13 -21.83 -23.22
C ASP A 42 5.66 -22.91 -24.16
N PRO A 43 4.81 -23.83 -24.69
CA PRO A 43 5.24 -24.91 -25.56
C PRO A 43 5.99 -24.46 -26.83
N LEU A 44 5.75 -23.24 -27.31
CA LEU A 44 6.43 -22.67 -28.48
C LEU A 44 7.84 -22.14 -28.15
N VAL A 45 8.12 -21.85 -26.88
CA VAL A 45 9.39 -21.28 -26.42
C VAL A 45 10.21 -22.33 -25.67
N GLY A 46 9.63 -22.95 -24.64
CA GLY A 46 10.23 -24.04 -23.86
C GLY A 46 11.63 -23.73 -23.33
N LEU A 47 11.79 -22.68 -22.53
CA LEU A 47 13.09 -22.23 -22.03
C LEU A 47 13.26 -22.59 -20.55
N HIS A 48 14.31 -23.34 -20.23
CA HIS A 48 14.77 -23.52 -18.85
C HIS A 48 16.23 -23.06 -18.73
N ALA A 49 16.43 -21.78 -18.42
CA ALA A 49 17.74 -21.16 -18.28
C ALA A 49 18.07 -20.90 -16.81
N THR A 50 18.02 -21.96 -16.00
CA THR A 50 18.41 -21.96 -14.58
C THR A 50 19.22 -23.23 -14.27
N PHE A 51 19.74 -23.35 -13.05
CA PHE A 51 20.36 -24.57 -12.54
C PHE A 51 19.46 -25.37 -11.59
N VAL A 52 18.14 -25.11 -11.56
CA VAL A 52 17.16 -25.89 -10.79
C VAL A 52 16.95 -27.26 -11.45
N GLY A 53 17.04 -28.33 -10.67
CA GLY A 53 16.96 -29.71 -11.17
C GLY A 53 15.53 -30.19 -11.51
N VAL A 54 14.51 -29.40 -11.21
CA VAL A 54 13.10 -29.73 -11.42
C VAL A 54 12.52 -28.87 -12.53
N ASN A 55 11.89 -29.51 -13.52
CA ASN A 55 11.11 -28.80 -14.53
C ASN A 55 9.73 -28.46 -13.94
N PRO A 56 9.33 -27.18 -13.94
CA PRO A 56 8.00 -26.80 -13.47
C PRO A 56 6.92 -27.40 -14.36
N VAL A 57 5.76 -27.68 -13.76
CA VAL A 57 4.55 -28.01 -14.52
C VAL A 57 4.14 -26.76 -15.32
N PRO A 58 3.87 -26.85 -16.62
CA PRO A 58 3.32 -25.73 -17.38
C PRO A 58 1.96 -25.30 -16.82
N GLY A 59 1.73 -24.00 -16.72
CA GLY A 59 0.47 -23.43 -16.27
C GLY A 59 0.44 -21.93 -16.47
N ARG A 60 -0.34 -21.24 -15.62
CA ARG A 60 -0.72 -19.84 -15.84
C ARG A 60 -0.29 -18.91 -14.70
N ILE A 61 0.65 -19.36 -13.88
CA ILE A 61 1.19 -18.58 -12.76
C ILE A 61 2.56 -18.00 -13.12
N GLY A 62 2.69 -16.69 -13.13
CA GLY A 62 3.98 -16.01 -13.23
C GLY A 62 4.63 -15.93 -11.85
N LEU A 63 5.93 -16.24 -11.74
CA LEU A 63 6.67 -16.20 -10.48
C LEU A 63 7.90 -15.29 -10.57
N MET A 64 8.03 -14.37 -9.63
CA MET A 64 9.22 -13.56 -9.42
C MET A 64 9.80 -13.87 -8.04
N ALA A 65 11.11 -14.07 -7.97
CA ALA A 65 11.83 -14.19 -6.70
C ALA A 65 13.12 -13.36 -6.71
N GLN A 66 13.40 -12.66 -5.61
CA GLN A 66 14.69 -11.99 -5.40
C GLN A 66 15.77 -13.00 -5.00
N SER A 67 15.48 -13.88 -4.04
CA SER A 67 16.35 -14.99 -3.67
C SER A 67 16.26 -16.18 -4.65
N GLY A 68 17.41 -16.60 -5.18
CA GLY A 68 17.50 -17.78 -6.04
C GLY A 68 17.18 -19.09 -5.32
N VAL A 69 17.65 -19.27 -4.09
CA VAL A 69 17.40 -20.49 -3.29
C VAL A 69 15.91 -20.62 -2.96
N ILE A 70 15.28 -19.52 -2.56
CA ILE A 70 13.84 -19.51 -2.31
C ILE A 70 13.05 -19.71 -3.60
N GLY A 71 13.48 -19.10 -4.72
CA GLY A 71 12.87 -19.34 -6.03
C GLY A 71 12.86 -20.81 -6.42
N ALA A 72 13.98 -21.53 -6.23
CA ALA A 72 14.07 -22.96 -6.47
C ALA A 72 13.10 -23.75 -5.58
N ALA A 73 13.04 -23.45 -4.28
CA ALA A 73 12.10 -24.08 -3.35
C ALA A 73 10.63 -23.82 -3.73
N ILE A 74 10.31 -22.62 -4.22
CA ILE A 74 8.96 -22.29 -4.69
C ILE A 74 8.61 -23.10 -5.94
N ILE A 75 9.52 -23.25 -6.90
CA ILE A 75 9.31 -24.06 -8.11
C ILE A 75 9.04 -25.52 -7.74
N GLU A 76 9.84 -26.11 -6.84
CA GLU A 76 9.65 -27.48 -6.38
C GLU A 76 8.32 -27.66 -5.64
N GLY A 77 7.99 -26.76 -4.72
CA GLY A 77 6.73 -26.79 -3.98
C GLY A 77 5.50 -26.62 -4.87
N ALA A 78 5.54 -25.67 -5.81
CA ALA A 78 4.48 -25.47 -6.80
C ALA A 78 4.28 -26.72 -7.66
N THR A 79 5.38 -27.37 -8.10
CA THR A 79 5.34 -28.62 -8.86
C THR A 79 4.69 -29.75 -8.06
N GLN A 80 5.04 -29.92 -6.78
CA GLN A 80 4.44 -30.94 -5.90
C GLN A 80 2.94 -30.73 -5.67
N LEU A 81 2.50 -29.47 -5.62
CA LEU A 81 1.08 -29.11 -5.46
C LEU A 81 0.33 -29.08 -6.80
N GLY A 82 1.03 -29.24 -7.92
CA GLY A 82 0.47 -29.14 -9.27
C GLY A 82 0.03 -27.72 -9.65
N LEU A 83 0.64 -26.70 -9.05
CA LEU A 83 0.49 -25.30 -9.42
C LEU A 83 1.42 -25.01 -10.61
N GLY A 84 0.86 -24.91 -11.80
CA GLY A 84 1.64 -24.75 -13.02
C GLY A 84 2.10 -23.31 -13.25
N LEU A 85 3.39 -23.15 -13.60
CA LEU A 85 4.00 -21.86 -13.89
C LEU A 85 3.91 -21.53 -15.38
N SER A 86 3.69 -20.26 -15.73
CA SER A 86 3.84 -19.71 -17.09
C SER A 86 5.28 -19.24 -17.33
N SER A 87 5.83 -18.53 -16.34
CA SER A 87 7.18 -17.97 -16.38
C SER A 87 7.73 -17.86 -14.97
N PHE A 88 9.05 -17.98 -14.85
CA PHE A 88 9.79 -17.70 -13.62
C PHE A 88 10.96 -16.78 -13.93
N VAL A 89 11.15 -15.76 -13.09
CA VAL A 89 12.31 -14.88 -13.18
C VAL A 89 12.89 -14.67 -11.78
N ALA A 90 14.12 -15.15 -11.59
CA ALA A 90 14.91 -14.76 -10.44
C ALA A 90 15.66 -13.47 -10.77
N VAL A 91 15.34 -12.37 -10.07
CA VAL A 91 15.91 -11.06 -10.42
C VAL A 91 17.26 -10.78 -9.77
N GLY A 92 17.64 -11.52 -8.72
CA GLY A 92 18.88 -11.27 -7.98
C GLY A 92 18.96 -9.83 -7.47
N ASN A 93 20.11 -9.20 -7.72
CA ASN A 93 20.36 -7.79 -7.37
C ASN A 93 19.42 -6.80 -8.07
N LYS A 94 18.72 -7.22 -9.15
CA LYS A 94 17.66 -6.43 -9.79
C LYS A 94 18.20 -5.12 -10.39
N ALA A 95 19.45 -5.14 -10.88
CA ALA A 95 20.18 -3.95 -11.34
C ALA A 95 19.55 -3.28 -12.57
N ASP A 96 18.86 -4.05 -13.42
CA ASP A 96 18.17 -3.52 -14.61
C ASP A 96 16.73 -4.01 -14.80
N VAL A 97 16.49 -5.31 -14.91
CA VAL A 97 15.14 -5.89 -14.91
C VAL A 97 14.68 -6.09 -13.48
N SER A 98 13.47 -5.62 -13.20
CA SER A 98 12.90 -5.56 -11.87
C SER A 98 11.49 -6.16 -11.81
N GLY A 99 10.95 -6.33 -10.59
CA GLY A 99 9.55 -6.69 -10.38
C GLY A 99 8.58 -5.74 -11.07
N ASN A 100 8.93 -4.45 -11.20
CA ASN A 100 8.12 -3.49 -11.94
C ASN A 100 8.03 -3.86 -13.42
N ASP A 101 9.13 -4.30 -14.03
CA ASP A 101 9.13 -4.74 -15.43
C ASP A 101 8.30 -6.03 -15.58
N LEU A 102 8.42 -6.97 -14.65
CA LEU A 102 7.71 -8.26 -14.70
C LEU A 102 6.20 -8.12 -14.48
N LEU A 103 5.78 -7.26 -13.54
CA LEU A 103 4.35 -6.96 -13.35
C LEU A 103 3.73 -6.34 -14.60
N ARG A 104 4.49 -5.51 -15.34
CA ARG A 104 4.04 -4.97 -16.63
C ARG A 104 4.00 -6.02 -17.72
N TYR A 105 5.02 -6.89 -17.79
CA TYR A 105 5.02 -8.01 -18.73
C TYR A 105 3.79 -8.90 -18.52
N TRP A 106 3.48 -9.26 -17.27
CA TRP A 106 2.30 -10.06 -16.96
C TRP A 106 0.97 -9.34 -17.13
N LEU A 107 0.96 -8.00 -17.15
CA LEU A 107 -0.25 -7.25 -17.48
C LEU A 107 -0.72 -7.59 -18.89
N ASP A 108 0.21 -7.62 -19.83
CA ASP A 108 -0.07 -7.82 -21.26
C ASP A 108 0.00 -9.31 -21.69
N ASP A 109 0.64 -10.18 -20.90
CA ASP A 109 0.83 -11.60 -21.24
C ASP A 109 -0.45 -12.45 -21.07
N PRO A 110 -1.08 -12.95 -22.15
CA PRO A 110 -2.26 -13.82 -22.04
C PRO A 110 -1.94 -15.22 -21.49
N GLY A 111 -0.66 -15.60 -21.36
CA GLY A 111 -0.22 -16.85 -20.75
C GLY A 111 -0.26 -16.86 -19.23
N THR A 112 -0.39 -15.69 -18.60
CA THR A 112 -0.35 -15.52 -17.14
C THR A 112 -1.66 -14.95 -16.61
N ASP A 113 -2.26 -15.64 -15.62
CA ASP A 113 -3.49 -15.23 -14.93
C ASP A 113 -3.25 -14.79 -13.49
N VAL A 114 -2.22 -15.34 -12.83
CA VAL A 114 -1.88 -15.03 -11.43
C VAL A 114 -0.40 -14.74 -11.34
N ALA A 115 -0.03 -13.69 -10.60
CA ALA A 115 1.37 -13.39 -10.30
C ALA A 115 1.70 -13.75 -8.85
N MET A 116 2.81 -14.45 -8.64
CA MET A 116 3.41 -14.70 -7.33
C MET A 116 4.71 -13.92 -7.20
N LEU A 117 4.87 -13.21 -6.08
CA LEU A 117 6.05 -12.39 -5.79
C LEU A 117 6.68 -12.81 -4.46
N TYR A 118 7.97 -13.16 -4.48
CA TYR A 118 8.79 -13.18 -3.28
C TYR A 118 9.64 -11.90 -3.25
N LEU A 119 9.28 -11.00 -2.34
CA LEU A 119 9.82 -9.64 -2.24
C LEU A 119 10.64 -9.48 -0.96
N GLU A 120 11.90 -9.12 -1.13
CA GLU A 120 12.79 -8.57 -0.11
C GLU A 120 12.72 -7.04 -0.12
N SER A 121 12.61 -6.42 -1.29
CA SER A 121 12.50 -4.97 -1.47
C SER A 121 11.68 -4.58 -2.72
N PHE A 122 11.01 -3.43 -2.65
CA PHE A 122 10.18 -2.93 -3.76
C PHE A 122 11.03 -2.29 -4.88
N GLY A 123 12.21 -1.74 -4.55
CA GLY A 123 13.09 -1.05 -5.49
C GLY A 123 12.64 0.39 -5.73
N ASN A 124 11.68 0.61 -6.65
CA ASN A 124 11.01 1.90 -6.80
C ASN A 124 9.55 1.75 -6.36
N PRO A 125 9.21 2.07 -5.11
CA PRO A 125 7.89 1.79 -4.54
C PRO A 125 6.76 2.57 -5.20
N SER A 126 6.96 3.86 -5.53
CA SER A 126 5.95 4.68 -6.21
C SER A 126 5.59 4.14 -7.61
N LYS A 127 6.57 3.56 -8.33
CA LYS A 127 6.30 2.85 -9.60
C LYS A 127 5.67 1.47 -9.35
N PHE A 128 6.15 0.74 -8.34
CA PHE A 128 5.62 -0.57 -7.96
C PHE A 128 4.13 -0.47 -7.63
N SER A 129 3.74 0.47 -6.78
CA SER A 129 2.35 0.68 -6.35
C SER A 129 1.41 0.87 -7.54
N ARG A 130 1.74 1.80 -8.45
CA ARG A 130 0.95 2.08 -9.66
C ARG A 130 0.78 0.85 -10.55
N ILE A 131 1.88 0.15 -10.84
CA ILE A 131 1.87 -1.02 -11.73
C ILE A 131 1.14 -2.20 -11.07
N ALA A 132 1.41 -2.46 -9.79
CA ALA A 132 0.76 -3.50 -9.02
C ALA A 132 -0.75 -3.27 -8.94
N ARG A 133 -1.20 -2.05 -8.63
CA ARG A 133 -2.63 -1.69 -8.61
C ARG A 133 -3.30 -1.93 -9.97
N ALA A 134 -2.62 -1.58 -11.07
CA ALA A 134 -3.13 -1.83 -12.42
C ALA A 134 -3.23 -3.34 -12.72
N LEU A 135 -2.21 -4.13 -12.40
CA LEU A 135 -2.22 -5.58 -12.59
C LEU A 135 -3.30 -6.24 -11.73
N SER A 136 -3.34 -5.95 -10.43
CA SER A 136 -4.29 -6.54 -9.46
C SER A 136 -5.76 -6.34 -9.85
N ARG A 137 -6.08 -5.31 -10.65
CA ARG A 137 -7.46 -5.09 -11.15
C ARG A 137 -7.87 -6.08 -12.23
N VAL A 138 -6.91 -6.59 -13.00
CA VAL A 138 -7.17 -7.55 -14.08
C VAL A 138 -6.76 -8.98 -13.71
N LYS A 139 -5.66 -9.14 -12.97
CA LYS A 139 -5.03 -10.41 -12.62
C LYS A 139 -4.55 -10.37 -11.17
N PRO A 140 -4.92 -11.33 -10.31
CA PRO A 140 -4.49 -11.33 -8.92
C PRO A 140 -2.98 -11.43 -8.75
N VAL A 141 -2.48 -10.77 -7.71
CA VAL A 141 -1.08 -10.79 -7.30
C VAL A 141 -1.00 -11.28 -5.86
N VAL A 142 -0.21 -12.33 -5.61
CA VAL A 142 0.06 -12.88 -4.28
C VAL A 142 1.51 -12.60 -3.91
N ALA A 143 1.77 -11.99 -2.76
CA ALA A 143 3.12 -11.63 -2.36
C ALA A 143 3.48 -12.09 -0.96
N VAL A 144 4.68 -12.66 -0.83
CA VAL A 144 5.40 -12.80 0.45
C VAL A 144 6.41 -11.67 0.50
N LYS A 145 6.27 -10.75 1.46
CA LYS A 145 7.27 -9.72 1.76
C LYS A 145 8.07 -10.15 2.99
N VAL A 146 9.39 -10.18 2.86
CA VAL A 146 10.35 -10.45 3.94
C VAL A 146 11.24 -9.23 4.18
N GLY A 147 11.90 -9.15 5.34
CA GLY A 147 13.00 -8.22 5.59
C GLY A 147 12.80 -7.16 6.67
N GLY A 148 11.58 -6.68 6.93
CA GLY A 148 11.30 -5.64 7.94
C GLY A 148 12.20 -4.39 7.87
N GLU A 149 12.10 -3.51 8.88
CA GLU A 149 12.80 -2.20 8.98
C GLU A 149 14.30 -2.23 8.61
N ARG A 150 15.02 -3.33 8.93
CA ARG A 150 16.47 -3.44 8.74
C ARG A 150 16.95 -3.60 7.30
N ALA A 151 16.13 -4.13 6.40
CA ALA A 151 16.53 -4.33 4.99
C ALA A 151 16.41 -3.03 4.16
N ASP A 152 15.71 -2.03 4.70
CA ASP A 152 15.24 -0.85 3.98
C ASP A 152 15.89 0.46 4.47
N HIS A 153 16.85 0.41 5.40
CA HIS A 153 17.58 1.58 5.90
C HIS A 153 18.81 1.93 5.05
N TRP A 154 18.68 2.97 4.23
CA TRP A 154 19.80 3.82 3.81
C TRP A 154 19.46 5.28 4.19
N HIS A 155 20.20 5.81 5.17
CA HIS A 155 20.14 7.16 5.77
C HIS A 155 18.92 7.56 6.62
N GLY A 156 19.12 7.52 7.95
CA GLY A 156 18.88 8.59 8.95
C GLY A 156 17.56 9.37 9.03
N GLU A 157 16.99 9.34 10.25
CA GLU A 157 16.10 10.34 10.88
C GLU A 157 14.70 10.58 10.26
N ASP A 158 13.79 9.63 10.49
CA ASP A 158 12.40 9.93 10.91
C ASP A 158 11.73 8.59 11.32
N ASP A 159 11.59 8.37 12.64
CA ASP A 159 11.00 7.16 13.29
C ASP A 159 9.48 6.96 13.02
N LEU A 160 8.90 7.70 12.08
CA LEU A 160 7.45 7.81 11.94
C LEU A 160 6.86 7.05 10.76
N VAL A 161 7.65 6.67 9.74
CA VAL A 161 7.10 6.03 8.53
C VAL A 161 8.08 5.07 7.85
N GLY A 162 7.85 3.78 8.06
CA GLY A 162 8.68 2.68 7.55
C GLY A 162 8.42 1.33 8.22
N ASP A 163 7.38 1.25 9.05
CA ASP A 163 7.03 0.08 9.83
C ASP A 163 6.25 -0.96 9.00
N GLU A 164 6.02 -2.13 9.61
CA GLU A 164 5.23 -3.21 9.04
C GLU A 164 3.80 -2.77 8.65
N ALA A 165 3.21 -1.82 9.38
CA ALA A 165 1.87 -1.30 9.11
C ALA A 165 1.84 -0.52 7.77
N THR A 166 2.87 0.27 7.50
CA THR A 166 3.00 1.02 6.24
C THR A 166 3.16 0.08 5.04
N VAL A 167 3.95 -0.99 5.19
CA VAL A 167 4.10 -2.03 4.16
C VAL A 167 2.79 -2.81 3.95
N ALA A 168 2.05 -3.09 5.02
CA ALA A 168 0.72 -3.71 4.91
C ALA A 168 -0.24 -2.80 4.14
N ALA A 169 -0.29 -1.51 4.46
CA ALA A 169 -1.11 -0.52 3.76
C ALA A 169 -0.76 -0.43 2.26
N LEU A 170 0.54 -0.48 1.90
CA LEU A 170 1.00 -0.53 0.50
C LEU A 170 0.39 -1.71 -0.26
N LEU A 171 0.55 -2.92 0.28
CA LEU A 171 0.10 -4.13 -0.39
C LEU A 171 -1.43 -4.17 -0.50
N GLU A 172 -2.12 -3.72 0.54
CA GLU A 172 -3.58 -3.63 0.54
C GLU A 172 -4.12 -2.62 -0.48
N GLN A 173 -3.61 -1.38 -0.49
CA GLN A 173 -4.07 -0.34 -1.42
C GLN A 173 -3.84 -0.73 -2.89
N THR A 174 -2.81 -1.54 -3.16
CA THR A 174 -2.48 -2.06 -4.49
C THR A 174 -3.24 -3.33 -4.87
N GLY A 175 -4.06 -3.87 -3.96
CA GLY A 175 -4.82 -5.11 -4.18
C GLY A 175 -3.95 -6.36 -4.20
N ILE A 176 -2.69 -6.27 -3.78
CA ILE A 176 -1.82 -7.43 -3.62
C ILE A 176 -2.31 -8.23 -2.41
N VAL A 177 -2.50 -9.54 -2.62
CA VAL A 177 -2.83 -10.47 -1.55
C VAL A 177 -1.56 -10.84 -0.80
N ARG A 178 -1.30 -10.09 0.29
CA ARG A 178 -0.17 -10.38 1.20
C ARG A 178 -0.38 -11.71 1.91
N VAL A 179 0.68 -12.50 1.97
CA VAL A 179 0.75 -13.75 2.75
C VAL A 179 2.06 -13.79 3.54
N GLU A 180 2.08 -14.55 4.63
CA GLU A 180 3.19 -14.53 5.60
C GLU A 180 4.29 -15.55 5.29
N ASN A 181 3.97 -16.59 4.53
CA ASN A 181 4.90 -17.67 4.23
C ASN A 181 4.54 -18.38 2.91
N LEU A 182 5.43 -19.27 2.47
CA LEU A 182 5.29 -19.98 1.19
C LEU A 182 4.09 -20.92 1.16
N THR A 183 3.76 -21.60 2.27
CA THR A 183 2.57 -22.46 2.35
C THR A 183 1.31 -21.65 2.07
N GLN A 184 1.18 -20.50 2.72
CA GLN A 184 0.08 -19.59 2.50
C GLN A 184 0.05 -19.01 1.07
N MET A 185 1.21 -18.74 0.46
CA MET A 185 1.32 -18.34 -0.95
C MET A 185 0.73 -19.41 -1.86
N PHE A 186 1.13 -20.67 -1.72
CA PHE A 186 0.61 -21.75 -2.56
C PHE A 186 -0.89 -21.97 -2.38
N HIS A 187 -1.36 -21.96 -1.14
CA HIS A 187 -2.78 -22.10 -0.82
C HIS A 187 -3.62 -20.99 -1.45
N THR A 188 -3.19 -19.74 -1.29
CA THR A 188 -3.94 -18.58 -1.80
C THR A 188 -3.88 -18.51 -3.33
N ALA A 189 -2.69 -18.70 -3.92
CA ALA A 189 -2.52 -18.75 -5.37
C ALA A 189 -3.28 -19.93 -5.99
N GLY A 190 -3.35 -21.07 -5.30
CA GLY A 190 -4.11 -22.24 -5.73
C GLY A 190 -5.61 -21.97 -5.86
N VAL A 191 -6.20 -21.21 -4.94
CA VAL A 191 -7.60 -20.75 -5.06
C VAL A 191 -7.75 -19.78 -6.23
N LEU A 192 -6.91 -18.73 -6.29
CA LEU A 192 -7.00 -17.68 -7.32
C LEU A 192 -6.79 -18.21 -8.75
N ALA A 193 -5.94 -19.21 -8.92
CA ALA A 193 -5.62 -19.76 -10.24
C ALA A 193 -6.64 -20.78 -10.75
N ASN A 194 -7.49 -21.35 -9.87
CA ASN A 194 -8.31 -22.51 -10.23
C ASN A 194 -9.79 -22.40 -9.86
N GLN A 195 -10.21 -21.30 -9.23
CA GLN A 195 -11.60 -21.08 -8.81
C GLN A 195 -12.08 -19.69 -9.25
N PRO A 196 -13.39 -19.53 -9.50
CA PRO A 196 -13.96 -18.19 -9.67
C PRO A 196 -13.77 -17.36 -8.40
N LEU A 197 -13.83 -16.03 -8.53
CA LEU A 197 -13.77 -15.13 -7.37
C LEU A 197 -15.11 -15.14 -6.62
N PRO A 198 -15.10 -15.19 -5.27
CA PRO A 198 -16.32 -15.14 -4.47
C PRO A 198 -17.13 -13.87 -4.73
N ALA A 199 -18.46 -14.00 -4.77
CA ALA A 199 -19.37 -12.87 -4.92
C ALA A 199 -19.60 -12.08 -3.62
N GLY A 200 -19.18 -12.63 -2.48
CA GLY A 200 -19.42 -12.06 -1.16
C GLY A 200 -18.77 -12.88 -0.05
N ARG A 201 -19.24 -12.68 1.19
CA ARG A 201 -18.66 -13.25 2.41
C ARG A 201 -19.36 -14.53 2.89
N ARG A 202 -20.45 -14.94 2.25
CA ARG A 202 -21.31 -16.03 2.73
C ARG A 202 -20.75 -17.38 2.32
N VAL A 203 -20.47 -18.24 3.30
CA VAL A 203 -19.83 -19.53 3.06
C VAL A 203 -20.71 -20.69 3.53
N ALA A 204 -20.98 -21.63 2.64
CA ALA A 204 -21.63 -22.89 3.01
C ALA A 204 -20.57 -23.92 3.42
N VAL A 205 -20.81 -24.61 4.55
CA VAL A 205 -19.94 -25.70 5.02
C VAL A 205 -20.66 -27.03 4.89
N VAL A 206 -20.10 -27.95 4.09
CA VAL A 206 -20.60 -29.33 3.93
C VAL A 206 -19.64 -30.29 4.60
N THR A 207 -20.13 -31.16 5.47
CA THR A 207 -19.28 -32.07 6.25
C THR A 207 -19.87 -33.48 6.41
N ASN A 208 -19.05 -34.46 6.77
CA ASN A 208 -19.50 -35.74 7.34
C ASN A 208 -19.27 -35.87 8.86
N ALA A 209 -18.69 -34.84 9.51
CA ALA A 209 -18.36 -34.87 10.93
C ALA A 209 -18.49 -33.49 11.59
N TRP A 210 -19.09 -33.44 12.77
CA TRP A 210 -19.35 -32.19 13.50
C TRP A 210 -18.08 -31.48 14.00
N GLY A 211 -17.12 -32.22 14.56
CA GLY A 211 -15.91 -31.62 15.15
C GLY A 211 -15.14 -30.73 14.17
N PRO A 212 -14.69 -31.27 13.03
CA PRO A 212 -14.04 -30.47 11.97
C PRO A 212 -14.89 -29.34 11.41
N ALA A 213 -16.22 -29.49 11.39
CA ALA A 213 -17.10 -28.44 10.88
C ALA A 213 -17.17 -27.23 11.80
N TRP A 214 -17.11 -27.42 13.12
CA TRP A 214 -17.03 -26.29 14.05
C TRP A 214 -15.67 -25.59 13.98
N LEU A 215 -14.57 -26.34 13.81
CA LEU A 215 -13.26 -25.73 13.51
C LEU A 215 -13.31 -24.87 12.24
N ALA A 216 -13.96 -25.37 11.19
CA ALA A 216 -14.16 -24.63 9.95
C ALA A 216 -14.95 -23.34 10.19
N VAL A 217 -16.06 -23.40 10.91
CA VAL A 217 -16.90 -22.23 11.22
C VAL A 217 -16.14 -21.17 12.01
N ASP A 218 -15.41 -21.56 13.04
CA ASP A 218 -14.64 -20.63 13.87
C ASP A 218 -13.50 -19.98 13.06
N ALA A 219 -12.80 -20.77 12.22
CA ALA A 219 -11.77 -20.25 11.35
C ALA A 219 -12.32 -19.30 10.28
N LEU A 220 -13.46 -19.62 9.66
CA LEU A 220 -14.11 -18.73 8.69
C LEU A 220 -14.49 -17.38 9.34
N ARG A 221 -15.04 -17.40 10.55
CA ARG A 221 -15.37 -16.17 11.29
C ARG A 221 -14.14 -15.34 11.65
N ALA A 222 -13.03 -15.99 12.02
CA ALA A 222 -11.77 -15.30 12.30
C ALA A 222 -11.20 -14.57 11.07
N TRP A 223 -11.62 -14.96 9.87
CA TRP A 223 -11.29 -14.35 8.59
C TRP A 223 -12.40 -13.46 8.03
N ASP A 224 -13.31 -13.00 8.89
CA ASP A 224 -14.39 -12.09 8.50
C ASP A 224 -15.31 -12.69 7.42
N LEU A 225 -15.49 -14.01 7.43
CA LEU A 225 -16.48 -14.68 6.58
C LEU A 225 -17.75 -14.99 7.38
N GLU A 226 -18.84 -15.20 6.66
CA GLU A 226 -20.18 -15.42 7.18
C GLU A 226 -20.61 -16.87 6.93
N PRO A 227 -20.14 -17.83 7.75
CA PRO A 227 -20.51 -19.22 7.57
C PRO A 227 -21.98 -19.46 7.95
N ALA A 228 -22.72 -20.12 7.06
CA ALA A 228 -24.02 -20.70 7.39
C ALA A 228 -23.87 -21.87 8.38
N ARG A 229 -24.98 -22.34 8.96
CA ARG A 229 -24.97 -23.55 9.79
C ARG A 229 -24.44 -24.73 8.96
N PRO A 230 -23.41 -25.48 9.41
CA PRO A 230 -22.88 -26.58 8.64
C PRO A 230 -23.91 -27.66 8.32
N ILE A 231 -23.87 -28.15 7.09
CA ILE A 231 -24.68 -29.27 6.61
C ILE A 231 -23.89 -30.55 6.86
N ASN A 232 -24.31 -31.33 7.86
CA ASN A 232 -23.69 -32.60 8.18
C ASN A 232 -24.42 -33.77 7.49
N LEU A 233 -23.74 -34.42 6.55
CA LEU A 233 -24.22 -35.55 5.76
C LEU A 233 -24.10 -36.90 6.48
N SER A 234 -23.55 -36.93 7.71
CA SER A 234 -23.21 -38.12 8.50
C SER A 234 -21.98 -38.88 8.00
N ASN A 235 -21.36 -39.66 8.88
CA ASN A 235 -20.06 -40.31 8.63
C ASN A 235 -20.09 -41.44 7.60
N ASP A 236 -21.30 -41.90 7.23
CA ASP A 236 -21.60 -42.95 6.27
C ASP A 236 -22.06 -42.39 4.90
N ALA A 237 -22.03 -41.07 4.73
CA ALA A 237 -22.40 -40.39 3.48
C ALA A 237 -21.63 -40.94 2.27
N SER A 238 -22.37 -41.20 1.18
CA SER A 238 -21.79 -41.56 -0.12
C SER A 238 -21.12 -40.35 -0.78
N ALA A 239 -20.24 -40.62 -1.75
CA ALA A 239 -19.65 -39.57 -2.58
C ALA A 239 -20.70 -38.80 -3.40
N ASP A 240 -21.73 -39.50 -3.90
CA ASP A 240 -22.82 -38.88 -4.66
C ASP A 240 -23.60 -37.88 -3.80
N ARG A 241 -23.85 -38.21 -2.53
CA ARG A 241 -24.52 -37.30 -1.59
C ARG A 241 -23.73 -36.00 -1.36
N PHE A 242 -22.40 -36.08 -1.33
CA PHE A 242 -21.56 -34.87 -1.28
C PHE A 242 -21.73 -34.02 -2.54
N ALA A 243 -21.69 -34.63 -3.73
CA ALA A 243 -21.86 -33.91 -4.98
C ALA A 243 -23.26 -33.31 -5.14
N GLU A 244 -24.32 -34.05 -4.78
CA GLU A 244 -25.70 -33.57 -4.76
C GLU A 244 -25.84 -32.34 -3.87
N GLN A 245 -25.33 -32.41 -2.63
CA GLN A 245 -25.41 -31.28 -1.70
C GLN A 245 -24.65 -30.05 -2.20
N VAL A 246 -23.46 -30.23 -2.77
CA VAL A 246 -22.68 -29.11 -3.34
C VAL A 246 -23.39 -28.50 -4.55
N ALA A 247 -24.01 -29.33 -5.40
CA ALA A 247 -24.79 -28.85 -6.54
C ALA A 247 -26.01 -28.02 -6.12
N GLU A 248 -26.70 -28.41 -5.04
CA GLU A 248 -27.79 -27.61 -4.47
C GLU A 248 -27.29 -26.25 -3.97
N LEU A 249 -26.12 -26.21 -3.33
CA LEU A 249 -25.53 -24.97 -2.81
C LEU A 249 -25.07 -24.02 -3.92
N TYR A 250 -24.65 -24.53 -5.09
CA TYR A 250 -24.33 -23.69 -6.24
C TYR A 250 -25.54 -22.94 -6.80
N ALA A 251 -26.74 -23.50 -6.63
CA ALA A 251 -27.99 -22.87 -7.05
C ALA A 251 -28.56 -21.90 -6.00
N ASP A 252 -28.00 -21.85 -4.79
CA ASP A 252 -28.47 -21.01 -3.71
C ASP A 252 -27.90 -19.59 -3.83
N PRO A 253 -28.74 -18.54 -4.03
CA PRO A 253 -28.27 -17.17 -4.12
C PRO A 253 -27.67 -16.64 -2.81
N ASP A 254 -27.83 -17.37 -1.70
CA ASP A 254 -27.24 -17.06 -0.41
C ASP A 254 -25.85 -17.67 -0.16
N VAL A 255 -25.25 -18.29 -1.17
CA VAL A 255 -23.94 -18.94 -1.08
C VAL A 255 -22.95 -18.29 -2.05
N ASP A 256 -21.90 -17.67 -1.51
CA ASP A 256 -20.82 -17.08 -2.32
C ASP A 256 -19.62 -18.02 -2.45
N SER A 257 -19.47 -18.98 -1.54
CA SER A 257 -18.40 -19.99 -1.55
C SER A 257 -18.81 -21.26 -0.80
N VAL A 258 -18.20 -22.39 -1.16
CA VAL A 258 -18.42 -23.69 -0.53
C VAL A 258 -17.11 -24.23 0.06
N LEU A 259 -17.13 -24.57 1.35
CA LEU A 259 -16.07 -25.33 2.02
C LEU A 259 -16.56 -26.74 2.33
N VAL A 260 -15.96 -27.73 1.67
CA VAL A 260 -16.24 -29.15 1.95
C VAL A 260 -15.23 -29.67 2.96
N VAL A 261 -15.69 -30.26 4.05
CA VAL A 261 -14.85 -30.87 5.10
C VAL A 261 -15.14 -32.36 5.17
N TYR A 262 -14.18 -33.19 4.77
CA TYR A 262 -14.32 -34.64 4.80
C TYR A 262 -13.36 -35.27 5.80
N ALA A 263 -13.91 -35.78 6.89
CA ALA A 263 -13.19 -36.50 7.94
C ALA A 263 -13.09 -38.02 7.66
N PRO A 264 -12.03 -38.70 8.12
CA PRO A 264 -11.94 -40.15 8.05
C PRO A 264 -13.12 -40.81 8.79
N GLY A 265 -13.91 -41.60 8.07
CA GLY A 265 -15.02 -42.40 8.63
C GLY A 265 -14.65 -43.87 8.85
N LEU A 266 -15.62 -44.69 9.25
CA LEU A 266 -15.47 -46.15 9.39
C LEU A 266 -15.08 -46.85 8.07
N ARG A 267 -15.50 -46.28 6.93
CA ARG A 267 -15.06 -46.65 5.59
C ARG A 267 -14.57 -45.41 4.86
N THR A 268 -13.29 -45.39 4.54
CA THR A 268 -12.65 -44.22 3.94
C THR A 268 -12.84 -44.19 2.43
N HIS A 269 -13.43 -43.11 1.90
CA HIS A 269 -13.78 -42.98 0.49
C HIS A 269 -13.14 -41.77 -0.21
N TYR A 270 -11.97 -41.30 0.22
CA TYR A 270 -11.32 -40.08 -0.33
C TYR A 270 -11.33 -40.01 -1.86
N LYS A 271 -10.92 -41.08 -2.56
CA LYS A 271 -10.88 -41.10 -4.03
C LYS A 271 -12.25 -40.91 -4.68
N ARG A 272 -13.30 -41.51 -4.11
CA ARG A 272 -14.67 -41.41 -4.65
C ARG A 272 -15.25 -40.04 -4.36
N VAL A 273 -15.10 -39.55 -3.14
CA VAL A 273 -15.56 -38.21 -2.74
C VAL A 273 -14.85 -37.14 -3.57
N ALA A 274 -13.52 -37.23 -3.72
CA ALA A 274 -12.77 -36.29 -4.55
C ALA A 274 -13.18 -36.33 -6.03
N ALA A 275 -13.43 -37.51 -6.59
CA ALA A 275 -13.93 -37.63 -7.96
C ALA A 275 -15.30 -36.96 -8.13
N ALA A 276 -16.23 -37.17 -7.18
CA ALA A 276 -17.55 -36.56 -7.20
C ALA A 276 -17.49 -35.03 -7.02
N LEU A 277 -16.61 -34.53 -6.15
CA LEU A 277 -16.37 -33.09 -5.95
C LEU A 277 -15.75 -32.43 -7.19
N ARG A 278 -14.83 -33.09 -7.88
CA ARG A 278 -14.33 -32.59 -9.17
C ARG A 278 -15.44 -32.51 -10.20
N GLU A 279 -16.23 -33.56 -10.35
CA GLU A 279 -17.30 -33.57 -11.35
C GLU A 279 -18.31 -32.44 -11.12
N VAL A 280 -18.79 -32.24 -9.89
CA VAL A 280 -19.71 -31.15 -9.58
C VAL A 280 -19.07 -29.76 -9.78
N ALA A 281 -17.77 -29.61 -9.48
CA ALA A 281 -17.06 -28.34 -9.67
C ALA A 281 -16.87 -27.94 -11.15
N THR A 282 -17.15 -28.83 -12.11
CA THR A 282 -17.14 -28.48 -13.55
C THR A 282 -18.40 -27.73 -14.01
N ARG A 283 -19.41 -27.61 -13.15
CA ARG A 283 -20.67 -26.97 -13.52
C ARG A 283 -20.50 -25.48 -13.84
N PRO A 284 -21.27 -24.93 -14.81
CA PRO A 284 -21.19 -23.52 -15.15
C PRO A 284 -21.61 -22.54 -14.03
N ASP A 285 -22.45 -22.99 -13.10
CA ASP A 285 -22.93 -22.24 -11.95
C ASP A 285 -22.08 -22.48 -10.68
N ALA A 286 -20.94 -23.17 -10.80
CA ALA A 286 -20.06 -23.41 -9.67
C ALA A 286 -19.55 -22.09 -9.07
N VAL A 287 -19.72 -21.93 -7.75
CA VAL A 287 -19.10 -20.87 -6.97
C VAL A 287 -17.74 -21.32 -6.45
N THR A 288 -16.97 -20.40 -5.86
CA THR A 288 -15.65 -20.71 -5.28
C THR A 288 -15.74 -21.89 -4.32
N THR A 289 -15.06 -22.98 -4.65
CA THR A 289 -15.12 -24.22 -3.89
C THR A 289 -13.74 -24.64 -3.43
N VAL A 290 -13.61 -24.94 -2.14
CA VAL A 290 -12.40 -25.48 -1.54
C VAL A 290 -12.76 -26.70 -0.70
N ALA A 291 -11.80 -27.60 -0.48
CA ALA A 291 -12.05 -28.79 0.31
C ALA A 291 -10.91 -29.10 1.28
N CYS A 292 -11.29 -29.35 2.52
CA CYS A 292 -10.45 -29.96 3.53
C CYS A 292 -10.75 -31.48 3.56
N LEU A 293 -9.79 -32.27 3.10
CA LEU A 293 -9.80 -33.71 3.34
C LEU A 293 -8.94 -33.91 4.59
N LEU A 294 -9.40 -34.59 5.63
CA LEU A 294 -8.61 -34.79 6.87
C LEU A 294 -7.92 -36.15 6.88
N GLY A 295 -6.81 -36.27 7.61
CA GLY A 295 -6.11 -37.55 7.81
C GLY A 295 -5.25 -38.01 6.63
N ASN A 296 -4.80 -39.27 6.70
CA ASN A 296 -3.81 -39.83 5.79
C ASN A 296 -4.40 -40.16 4.41
N ARG A 297 -3.88 -39.51 3.37
CA ARG A 297 -4.35 -39.59 1.98
C ARG A 297 -3.25 -39.18 1.01
N ASN A 298 -3.43 -39.49 -0.27
CA ASN A 298 -2.59 -38.94 -1.32
C ASN A 298 -2.99 -37.48 -1.57
N VAL A 299 -2.01 -36.59 -1.74
CA VAL A 299 -2.24 -35.19 -2.14
C VAL A 299 -2.66 -35.14 -3.61
N GLY A 300 -3.54 -34.20 -3.96
CA GLY A 300 -3.90 -33.92 -5.35
C GLY A 300 -5.07 -34.74 -5.88
N LEU A 301 -5.88 -35.34 -5.00
CA LEU A 301 -7.06 -36.11 -5.41
C LEU A 301 -8.15 -35.23 -6.05
N LEU A 302 -8.13 -33.94 -5.72
CA LEU A 302 -9.11 -32.94 -6.13
C LEU A 302 -8.71 -32.16 -7.40
N ALA A 303 -7.71 -32.64 -8.15
CA ALA A 303 -7.32 -32.08 -9.44
C ALA A 303 -7.38 -33.14 -10.56
N ASP A 304 -7.84 -32.75 -11.74
CA ASP A 304 -7.63 -33.44 -13.01
C ASP A 304 -7.38 -32.41 -14.15
N GLU A 305 -7.39 -32.85 -15.40
CA GLU A 305 -7.18 -31.98 -16.56
C GLU A 305 -8.31 -30.96 -16.80
N ARG A 306 -9.51 -31.21 -16.25
CA ARG A 306 -10.71 -30.38 -16.46
C ARG A 306 -10.89 -29.35 -15.36
N VAL A 307 -10.60 -29.72 -14.10
CA VAL A 307 -10.87 -28.88 -12.94
C VAL A 307 -9.93 -29.18 -11.78
N ARG A 308 -9.69 -28.16 -10.97
CA ARG A 308 -8.95 -28.27 -9.72
C ARG A 308 -9.71 -27.59 -8.59
N VAL A 309 -10.16 -28.38 -7.62
CA VAL A 309 -10.67 -27.89 -6.33
C VAL A 309 -9.47 -27.81 -5.38
N PRO A 310 -9.12 -26.62 -4.86
CA PRO A 310 -8.03 -26.48 -3.89
C PRO A 310 -8.23 -27.37 -2.66
N GLU A 311 -7.22 -28.18 -2.38
CA GLU A 311 -7.21 -29.17 -1.30
C GLU A 311 -6.39 -28.67 -0.11
N PHE A 312 -6.95 -28.76 1.09
CA PHE A 312 -6.33 -28.30 2.33
C PHE A 312 -6.19 -29.43 3.36
N PRO A 313 -5.12 -29.40 4.18
CA PRO A 313 -4.91 -30.37 5.25
C PRO A 313 -5.87 -30.15 6.42
N PHE A 314 -6.16 -28.90 6.80
CA PHE A 314 -7.09 -28.55 7.86
C PHE A 314 -8.03 -27.40 7.44
N PRO A 315 -9.17 -27.21 8.14
CA PRO A 315 -10.12 -26.14 7.81
C PRO A 315 -9.57 -24.73 7.97
N GLU A 316 -8.62 -24.52 8.89
CA GLU A 316 -8.02 -23.22 9.20
C GLU A 316 -7.28 -22.63 8.00
N GLU A 317 -6.48 -23.44 7.28
CA GLU A 317 -5.80 -22.96 6.09
C GLU A 317 -6.75 -22.72 4.91
N ALA A 318 -7.84 -23.50 4.83
CA ALA A 318 -8.88 -23.30 3.83
C ALA A 318 -9.62 -21.98 4.06
N ALA A 319 -10.01 -21.72 5.31
CA ALA A 319 -10.66 -20.48 5.72
C ALA A 319 -9.76 -19.26 5.50
N MET A 320 -8.47 -19.36 5.84
CA MET A 320 -7.48 -18.31 5.56
C MET A 320 -7.37 -17.99 4.08
N ALA A 321 -7.23 -19.01 3.22
CA ALA A 321 -7.13 -18.79 1.78
C ALA A 321 -8.42 -18.17 1.21
N LEU A 322 -9.59 -18.69 1.61
CA LEU A 322 -10.89 -18.12 1.22
C LEU A 322 -11.05 -16.68 1.69
N GLY A 323 -10.68 -16.35 2.93
CA GLY A 323 -10.80 -15.00 3.48
C GLY A 323 -9.99 -13.99 2.67
N ARG A 324 -8.75 -14.34 2.35
CA ARG A 324 -7.87 -13.51 1.51
C ARG A 324 -8.41 -13.32 0.09
N VAL A 325 -8.86 -14.40 -0.55
CA VAL A 325 -9.44 -14.34 -1.89
C VAL A 325 -10.74 -13.54 -1.91
N THR A 326 -11.55 -13.63 -0.86
CA THR A 326 -12.79 -12.85 -0.71
C THR A 326 -12.48 -11.37 -0.51
N ARG A 327 -11.51 -11.02 0.35
CA ARG A 327 -11.03 -9.63 0.51
C ARG A 327 -10.55 -9.05 -0.82
N TYR A 328 -9.75 -9.82 -1.57
CA TYR A 328 -9.32 -9.43 -2.92
C TYR A 328 -10.49 -9.24 -3.89
N ALA A 329 -11.45 -10.17 -3.92
CA ALA A 329 -12.63 -10.07 -4.77
C ALA A 329 -13.47 -8.82 -4.45
N ASN A 330 -13.59 -8.46 -3.17
CA ASN A 330 -14.24 -7.23 -2.73
C ASN A 330 -13.45 -5.99 -3.16
N TRP A 331 -12.13 -5.97 -2.95
CA TRP A 331 -11.26 -4.88 -3.38
C TRP A 331 -11.32 -4.66 -4.89
N ARG A 332 -11.33 -5.74 -5.68
CA ARG A 332 -11.37 -5.70 -7.14
C ARG A 332 -12.67 -5.10 -7.67
N ARG A 333 -13.79 -5.37 -7.00
CA ARG A 333 -15.14 -4.85 -7.34
C ARG A 333 -15.39 -3.44 -6.82
N ALA A 334 -14.69 -3.03 -5.76
CA ALA A 334 -14.85 -1.70 -5.19
C ALA A 334 -14.56 -0.62 -6.25
N GLU A 335 -15.41 0.40 -6.28
CA GLU A 335 -15.26 1.56 -7.17
C GLU A 335 -13.89 2.20 -6.97
N VAL A 336 -13.26 2.56 -8.09
CA VAL A 336 -12.01 3.30 -8.08
C VAL A 336 -12.38 4.77 -7.91
N GLY A 337 -11.87 5.39 -6.85
CA GLY A 337 -12.05 6.82 -6.65
C GLY A 337 -11.31 7.64 -7.72
N GLU A 338 -11.57 8.94 -7.75
CA GLU A 338 -10.90 9.88 -8.65
C GLU A 338 -9.74 10.56 -7.93
N ALA A 339 -8.57 10.58 -8.57
CA ALA A 339 -7.43 11.37 -8.08
C ALA A 339 -7.61 12.82 -8.53
N PHE A 340 -7.30 13.77 -7.64
CA PHE A 340 -7.24 15.17 -8.02
C PHE A 340 -6.10 15.38 -9.03
N VAL A 341 -6.43 15.91 -10.20
CA VAL A 341 -5.45 16.29 -11.22
C VAL A 341 -5.34 17.82 -11.21
N PRO A 342 -4.22 18.38 -10.71
CA PRO A 342 -4.00 19.82 -10.74
C PRO A 342 -4.00 20.40 -12.16
N ALA A 343 -4.32 21.69 -12.28
CA ALA A 343 -4.22 22.39 -13.56
C ALA A 343 -2.76 22.44 -14.05
N GLU A 344 -2.53 22.07 -15.32
CA GLU A 344 -1.20 21.89 -15.90
C GLU A 344 -0.37 23.18 -15.89
N ASP A 345 -1.00 24.32 -16.16
CA ASP A 345 -0.38 25.65 -16.17
C ASP A 345 0.03 26.11 -14.77
N ALA A 346 -0.83 25.88 -13.77
CA ALA A 346 -0.57 26.17 -12.37
C ALA A 346 0.62 25.34 -11.84
N ILE A 347 0.65 24.03 -12.14
CA ILE A 347 1.77 23.16 -11.78
C ILE A 347 3.05 23.55 -12.53
N ALA A 348 2.97 23.87 -13.82
CA ALA A 348 4.16 24.32 -14.55
C ALA A 348 4.74 25.61 -13.96
N ALA A 349 3.90 26.52 -13.49
CA ALA A 349 4.33 27.72 -12.78
C ALA A 349 4.96 27.39 -11.42
N ALA A 350 4.34 26.52 -10.63
CA ALA A 350 4.86 26.06 -9.35
C ALA A 350 6.22 25.38 -9.50
N LYS A 351 6.39 24.49 -10.49
CA LYS A 351 7.67 23.84 -10.82
C LYS A 351 8.77 24.85 -11.12
N ARG A 352 8.48 25.90 -11.91
CA ARG A 352 9.46 26.95 -12.20
C ARG A 352 9.92 27.66 -10.92
N LYS A 353 9.00 27.99 -10.01
CA LYS A 353 9.34 28.61 -8.72
C LYS A 353 10.20 27.69 -7.86
N VAL A 354 9.79 26.42 -7.73
CA VAL A 354 10.53 25.38 -7.01
C VAL A 354 11.96 25.24 -7.52
N GLN A 355 12.15 25.22 -8.84
CA GLN A 355 13.47 25.19 -9.44
C GLN A 355 14.29 26.45 -9.09
N THR A 356 13.71 27.64 -9.23
CA THR A 356 14.36 28.90 -8.82
C THR A 356 14.75 28.90 -7.34
N TRP A 357 13.91 28.39 -6.45
CA TRP A 357 14.21 28.28 -5.02
C TRP A 357 15.33 27.28 -4.72
N LEU A 358 15.45 26.20 -5.49
CA LEU A 358 16.49 25.20 -5.33
C LEU A 358 17.82 25.57 -6.00
N GLU A 359 17.82 26.52 -6.93
CA GLU A 359 19.04 27.10 -7.54
C GLU A 359 19.75 28.09 -6.59
N ASP A 360 19.01 28.67 -5.64
CA ASP A 360 19.54 29.58 -4.64
C ASP A 360 20.28 28.83 -3.52
N SER A 361 21.57 28.58 -3.77
CA SER A 361 22.44 27.78 -2.92
C SER A 361 22.68 28.35 -1.53
N GLN A 362 22.36 29.62 -1.27
CA GLN A 362 22.55 30.24 0.05
C GLN A 362 21.53 29.73 1.09
N ASN A 363 20.42 29.15 0.62
CA ASN A 363 19.30 28.69 1.45
C ASN A 363 19.16 27.16 1.47
N LEU A 364 20.20 26.45 1.02
CA LEU A 364 20.29 25.00 1.11
C LEU A 364 21.08 24.60 2.36
N ASP A 365 20.65 23.54 3.04
CA ASP A 365 21.44 22.87 4.06
C ASP A 365 22.58 22.03 3.44
N ASP A 366 23.43 21.45 4.28
CA ASP A 366 24.55 20.60 3.85
C ASP A 366 24.13 19.38 3.02
N GLN A 367 22.85 19.01 3.03
CA GLN A 367 22.27 17.91 2.27
C GLN A 367 21.56 18.38 0.99
N GLY A 368 21.65 19.67 0.64
CA GLY A 368 21.00 20.24 -0.54
C GLY A 368 19.48 20.37 -0.40
N ARG A 369 18.97 20.51 0.84
CA ARG A 369 17.55 20.65 1.13
C ARG A 369 17.23 22.10 1.53
N ARG A 370 16.02 22.57 1.19
CA ARG A 370 15.52 23.91 1.53
C ARG A 370 14.19 23.83 2.25
N ILE A 371 14.08 24.52 3.38
CA ILE A 371 12.80 24.77 4.03
C ILE A 371 12.22 26.07 3.46
N LEU A 372 11.00 26.03 2.95
CA LEU A 372 10.34 27.22 2.42
C LEU A 372 9.92 28.20 3.52
N GLY A 373 9.99 29.49 3.23
CA GLY A 373 9.38 30.53 4.03
C GLY A 373 7.85 30.49 3.97
N VAL A 374 7.19 31.31 4.78
CA VAL A 374 5.71 31.38 4.88
C VAL A 374 5.08 31.74 3.52
N VAL A 375 5.57 32.83 2.91
CA VAL A 375 5.04 33.33 1.62
C VAL A 375 5.24 32.33 0.49
N GLU A 376 6.41 31.69 0.43
CA GLU A 376 6.73 30.67 -0.57
C GLU A 376 5.87 29.41 -0.40
N SER A 377 5.61 29.02 0.85
CA SER A 377 4.75 27.88 1.17
C SER A 377 3.30 28.13 0.76
N ASP A 378 2.76 29.32 1.05
CA ASP A 378 1.41 29.72 0.62
C ASP A 378 1.32 29.77 -0.90
N GLU A 379 2.31 30.37 -1.56
CA GLU A 379 2.39 30.46 -3.02
C GLU A 379 2.45 29.09 -3.71
N LEU A 380 3.08 28.09 -3.08
CA LEU A 380 3.14 26.73 -3.58
C LEU A 380 1.79 26.01 -3.42
N LEU A 381 1.13 26.11 -2.26
CA LEU A 381 -0.17 25.49 -2.01
C LEU A 381 -1.30 26.10 -2.85
N ALA A 382 -1.23 27.40 -3.13
CA ALA A 382 -2.20 28.10 -3.98
C ALA A 382 -2.27 27.51 -5.41
N ALA A 383 -1.21 26.82 -5.87
CA ALA A 383 -1.19 26.16 -7.18
C ALA A 383 -2.24 25.04 -7.31
N VAL A 384 -2.73 24.50 -6.18
CA VAL A 384 -3.83 23.52 -6.13
C VAL A 384 -5.08 24.09 -5.46
N GLY A 385 -5.15 25.40 -5.29
CA GLY A 385 -6.28 26.08 -4.64
C GLY A 385 -6.41 25.78 -3.15
N LEU A 386 -5.28 25.53 -2.48
CA LEU A 386 -5.22 25.48 -1.02
C LEU A 386 -4.65 26.80 -0.51
N ASP A 387 -5.39 27.46 0.38
CA ASP A 387 -4.97 28.71 1.00
C ASP A 387 -4.84 28.50 2.51
N SER A 388 -3.78 29.08 3.09
CA SER A 388 -3.69 29.20 4.54
C SER A 388 -4.62 30.28 5.07
N VAL A 389 -4.86 30.22 6.38
CA VAL A 389 -5.56 31.30 7.08
C VAL A 389 -4.79 32.59 6.89
N ARG A 390 -5.53 33.66 6.56
CA ARG A 390 -4.99 35.00 6.29
C ARG A 390 -3.93 35.40 7.32
N GLN A 391 -2.73 35.65 6.82
CA GLN A 391 -1.55 35.96 7.64
C GLN A 391 -0.63 36.99 6.96
N GLU A 392 0.13 37.72 7.78
CA GLU A 392 1.15 38.68 7.33
C GLU A 392 2.44 38.48 8.13
N VAL A 393 3.58 38.44 7.43
CA VAL A 393 4.92 38.42 8.06
C VAL A 393 5.30 39.84 8.47
N VAL A 394 5.76 39.99 9.71
CA VAL A 394 6.10 41.27 10.32
C VAL A 394 7.50 41.22 10.94
N GLN A 395 8.14 42.38 11.04
CA GLN A 395 9.52 42.52 11.51
C GLN A 395 9.60 43.23 12.88
N ASP A 396 8.53 43.90 13.31
CA ASP A 396 8.48 44.65 14.56
C ASP A 396 7.04 44.75 15.09
N ALA A 397 6.91 45.24 16.33
CA ALA A 397 5.63 45.35 17.02
C ALA A 397 4.64 46.32 16.35
N ASP A 398 5.11 47.40 15.74
CA ASP A 398 4.23 48.36 15.07
C ASP A 398 3.70 47.81 13.73
N GLY A 399 4.54 47.10 12.98
CA GLY A 399 4.15 46.30 11.83
C GLY A 399 3.13 45.22 12.21
N ALA A 400 3.31 44.55 13.35
CA ALA A 400 2.36 43.58 13.88
C ALA A 400 0.98 44.21 14.14
N VAL A 401 0.93 45.42 14.71
CA VAL A 401 -0.34 46.15 14.93
C VAL A 401 -1.00 46.53 13.61
N VAL A 402 -0.23 47.03 12.63
CA VAL A 402 -0.77 47.38 11.30
C VAL A 402 -1.35 46.15 10.62
N ALA A 403 -0.65 45.01 10.65
CA ALA A 403 -1.14 43.75 10.12
C ALA A 403 -2.41 43.28 10.85
N ALA A 404 -2.42 43.30 12.19
CA ALA A 404 -3.56 42.89 12.99
C ALA A 404 -4.83 43.70 12.68
N ARG A 405 -4.71 45.01 12.48
CA ARG A 405 -5.83 45.88 12.07
C ARG A 405 -6.37 45.56 10.68
N ARG A 406 -5.51 45.18 9.74
CA ARG A 406 -5.93 44.78 8.38
C ARG A 406 -6.62 43.43 8.38
N ILE A 407 -6.09 42.49 9.16
CA ILE A 407 -6.61 41.13 9.29
C ILE A 407 -7.95 41.15 10.02
N GLY A 408 -8.04 41.92 11.11
CA GLY A 408 -9.20 41.98 12.01
C GLY A 408 -8.95 41.17 13.29
N TYR A 409 -9.38 41.71 14.43
CA TYR A 409 -9.24 41.06 15.73
C TYR A 409 -10.37 40.04 16.01
N PRO A 410 -10.12 38.99 16.82
CA PRO A 410 -8.82 38.64 17.41
C PRO A 410 -7.82 38.04 16.41
N VAL A 411 -6.53 38.19 16.71
CA VAL A 411 -5.43 37.61 15.92
C VAL A 411 -4.55 36.69 16.77
N ALA A 412 -3.83 35.80 16.10
CA ALA A 412 -2.71 35.07 16.67
C ALA A 412 -1.38 35.72 16.26
N LEU A 413 -0.41 35.75 17.18
CA LEU A 413 0.97 36.11 16.90
C LEU A 413 1.84 34.85 17.04
N LYS A 414 2.59 34.49 15.99
CA LYS A 414 3.36 33.24 15.91
C LYS A 414 4.83 33.52 15.58
N ALA A 415 5.73 32.77 16.20
CA ALA A 415 7.14 32.74 15.86
C ALA A 415 7.42 31.72 14.73
N GLY A 416 8.06 32.17 13.65
CA GLY A 416 8.41 31.35 12.49
C GLY A 416 9.75 30.62 12.62
N GLY A 417 10.72 31.22 13.32
CA GLY A 417 12.11 30.77 13.43
C GLY A 417 12.36 29.55 14.32
N LEU A 418 11.35 29.13 15.09
CA LEU A 418 11.46 27.98 15.99
C LEU A 418 11.24 26.63 15.28
N GLU A 419 12.04 25.62 15.62
CA GLU A 419 11.70 24.22 15.39
C GLU A 419 10.58 23.78 16.35
N ARG A 420 9.67 22.93 15.87
CA ARG A 420 8.33 22.75 16.46
C ARG A 420 8.31 22.21 17.89
N LEU A 421 9.32 21.43 18.29
CA LEU A 421 9.51 20.93 19.66
C LEU A 421 9.61 22.07 20.70
N SER A 422 9.87 23.30 20.25
CA SER A 422 9.93 24.51 21.10
C SER A 422 8.73 25.44 20.98
N LYS A 423 7.73 25.13 20.13
CA LYS A 423 6.58 26.03 19.86
C LYS A 423 5.39 25.85 20.83
N THR A 424 5.38 24.85 21.71
CA THR A 424 4.30 24.64 22.69
C THR A 424 4.50 25.50 23.95
N GLU A 425 3.47 26.30 24.31
CA GLU A 425 3.20 27.09 25.54
C GLU A 425 4.33 27.95 26.17
N ALA A 426 5.59 27.77 25.78
CA ALA A 426 6.77 28.42 26.33
C ALA A 426 7.12 29.77 25.66
N GLY A 427 6.16 30.39 24.98
CA GLY A 427 6.30 31.74 24.39
C GLY A 427 6.39 31.82 22.87
N GLY A 428 6.23 30.71 22.14
CA GLY A 428 6.28 30.64 20.66
C GLY A 428 5.02 31.10 19.91
N VAL A 429 3.88 31.15 20.60
CA VAL A 429 2.56 31.52 20.04
C VAL A 429 1.76 32.28 21.09
N ALA A 430 1.14 33.39 20.71
CA ALA A 430 0.11 34.09 21.48
C ALA A 430 -1.21 34.03 20.69
N LEU A 431 -2.23 33.41 21.28
CA LEU A 431 -3.56 33.28 20.68
C LEU A 431 -4.52 34.32 21.30
N ASP A 432 -5.63 34.54 20.61
CA ASP A 432 -6.74 35.38 21.08
C ASP A 432 -6.32 36.79 21.53
N VAL A 433 -5.50 37.46 20.69
CA VAL A 433 -4.99 38.80 20.97
C VAL A 433 -6.00 39.86 20.50
N HIS A 434 -6.53 40.65 21.43
CA HIS A 434 -7.60 41.64 21.22
C HIS A 434 -7.07 43.07 21.30
N GLY A 435 -6.70 43.63 20.15
CA GLY A 435 -6.38 45.05 20.01
C GLY A 435 -4.88 45.39 20.01
N ASP A 436 -4.61 46.66 19.70
CA ASP A 436 -3.27 47.21 19.51
C ASP A 436 -2.31 47.00 20.69
N GLU A 437 -2.79 47.25 21.92
CA GLU A 437 -1.95 47.18 23.13
C GLU A 437 -1.54 45.73 23.43
N GLU A 438 -2.48 44.79 23.29
CA GLU A 438 -2.21 43.38 23.50
C GLU A 438 -1.23 42.84 22.45
N VAL A 439 -1.33 43.26 21.19
CA VAL A 439 -0.38 42.90 20.13
C VAL A 439 1.04 43.36 20.48
N ARG A 440 1.23 44.62 20.88
CA ARG A 440 2.56 45.12 21.26
C ARG A 440 3.11 44.39 22.48
N ALA A 441 2.26 44.15 23.47
CA ALA A 441 2.65 43.44 24.67
C ALA A 441 3.02 41.98 24.38
N ALA A 442 2.26 41.29 23.54
CA ALA A 442 2.59 39.93 23.10
C ALA A 442 3.89 39.89 22.30
N PHE A 443 4.06 40.81 21.34
CA PHE A 443 5.27 40.90 20.53
C PHE A 443 6.51 41.12 21.38
N GLY A 444 6.51 42.13 22.25
CA GLY A 444 7.65 42.43 23.12
C GLY A 444 8.00 41.29 24.07
N ARG A 445 6.99 40.58 24.61
CA ARG A 445 7.22 39.38 25.42
C ARG A 445 7.86 38.25 24.61
N MET A 446 7.34 37.96 23.42
CA MET A 446 7.86 36.90 22.56
C MET A 446 9.28 37.21 22.08
N GLU A 447 9.57 38.47 21.71
CA GLU A 447 10.90 38.90 21.28
C GLU A 447 11.92 38.76 22.40
N GLN A 448 11.55 39.18 23.61
CA GLN A 448 12.39 39.06 24.79
C GLN A 448 12.72 37.60 25.15
N VAL A 449 11.77 36.67 24.95
CA VAL A 449 11.93 35.25 25.30
C VAL A 449 12.66 34.48 24.21
N LEU A 450 12.36 34.75 22.94
CA LEU A 450 12.80 33.92 21.82
C LEU A 450 14.02 34.48 21.07
N GLY A 451 14.30 35.78 21.18
CA GLY A 451 15.34 36.45 20.41
C GLY A 451 15.18 36.22 18.91
N GLU A 452 16.24 35.76 18.25
CA GLU A 452 16.24 35.45 16.81
C GLU A 452 15.19 34.38 16.42
N GLY A 453 14.85 33.47 17.34
CA GLY A 453 13.84 32.43 17.11
C GLY A 453 12.42 32.98 16.88
N MET A 454 12.16 34.24 17.23
CA MET A 454 10.89 34.91 16.92
C MET A 454 10.68 35.08 15.41
N PHE A 455 11.75 35.28 14.65
CA PHE A 455 11.67 35.73 13.26
C PHE A 455 11.73 34.56 12.26
N PRO A 456 10.93 34.60 11.18
CA PRO A 456 9.93 35.63 10.86
C PRO A 456 8.74 35.59 11.83
N ALA A 457 8.29 36.76 12.31
CA ALA A 457 7.09 36.87 13.14
C ALA A 457 5.85 36.96 12.25
N ILE A 458 4.75 36.32 12.65
CA ILE A 458 3.56 36.16 11.80
C ILE A 458 2.34 36.60 12.60
N VAL A 459 1.56 37.53 12.04
CA VAL A 459 0.21 37.86 12.53
C VAL A 459 -0.80 37.14 11.67
N GLN A 460 -1.70 36.35 12.27
CA GLN A 460 -2.66 35.50 11.56
C GLN A 460 -4.06 35.68 12.13
N ALA A 461 -5.09 35.57 11.28
CA ALA A 461 -6.48 35.56 11.74
C ALA A 461 -6.76 34.37 12.67
N MET A 462 -7.58 34.57 13.70
CA MET A 462 -8.12 33.44 14.47
C MET A 462 -9.15 32.67 13.64
N VAL A 463 -9.24 31.37 13.88
CA VAL A 463 -10.29 30.51 13.33
C VAL A 463 -11.15 29.94 14.46
N PRO A 464 -12.42 29.61 14.20
CA PRO A 464 -13.28 28.88 15.14
C PRO A 464 -12.61 27.65 15.72
N GLU A 465 -12.90 27.38 17.00
CA GLU A 465 -12.48 26.14 17.65
C GLU A 465 -13.06 24.93 16.92
N GLY A 466 -12.26 23.87 16.82
CA GLY A 466 -12.63 22.69 16.04
C GLY A 466 -11.65 21.55 16.25
N ILE A 467 -11.77 20.55 15.39
CA ILE A 467 -10.94 19.35 15.46
C ILE A 467 -9.62 19.64 14.77
N GLU A 468 -8.55 19.63 15.56
CA GLU A 468 -7.20 19.82 15.05
C GLU A 468 -6.70 18.53 14.37
N CYS A 469 -6.37 18.63 13.09
CA CYS A 469 -5.83 17.56 12.28
C CYS A 469 -4.37 17.87 11.91
N ARG A 470 -3.55 16.83 11.80
CA ARG A 470 -2.22 16.87 11.19
C ARG A 470 -2.29 16.15 9.86
N ILE A 471 -1.92 16.85 8.79
CA ILE A 471 -1.77 16.25 7.46
C ILE A 471 -0.31 16.30 7.07
N GLY A 472 0.24 15.19 6.62
CA GLY A 472 1.63 15.09 6.19
C GLY A 472 1.74 14.55 4.78
N ILE A 473 2.72 15.04 4.02
CA ILE A 473 3.31 14.34 2.87
C ILE A 473 4.71 13.93 3.28
N ALA A 474 5.08 12.69 3.00
CA ALA A 474 6.47 12.25 3.12
C ALA A 474 6.86 11.39 1.91
N ARG A 475 8.13 11.47 1.54
CA ARG A 475 8.74 10.55 0.59
C ARG A 475 9.73 9.66 1.33
N THR A 476 9.52 8.36 1.25
CA THR A 476 10.40 7.36 1.84
C THR A 476 10.96 6.43 0.76
N PRO A 477 12.26 6.08 0.81
CA PRO A 477 12.86 5.09 -0.09
C PRO A 477 12.18 3.72 -0.03
N VAL A 478 11.53 3.39 1.09
CA VAL A 478 11.01 2.05 1.41
C VAL A 478 9.67 1.78 0.73
N VAL A 479 8.70 2.68 0.94
CA VAL A 479 7.30 2.50 0.48
C VAL A 479 6.86 3.56 -0.53
N GLY A 480 7.68 4.59 -0.76
CA GLY A 480 7.43 5.64 -1.76
C GLY A 480 6.78 6.89 -1.15
N ASP A 481 5.99 7.57 -1.97
CA ASP A 481 5.27 8.79 -1.58
C ASP A 481 4.01 8.44 -0.79
N LEU A 482 3.78 9.15 0.30
CA LEU A 482 2.66 8.91 1.20
C LEU A 482 2.04 10.18 1.77
N VAL A 483 0.73 10.10 2.03
CA VAL A 483 -0.05 11.07 2.79
C VAL A 483 -0.39 10.47 4.14
N THR A 484 -0.30 11.27 5.20
CA THR A 484 -0.70 10.89 6.56
C THR A 484 -1.79 11.82 7.09
N LEU A 485 -2.68 11.26 7.90
CA LEU A 485 -3.67 12.00 8.67
C LEU A 485 -3.62 11.50 10.13
N GLY A 486 -3.60 12.43 11.06
CA GLY A 486 -3.72 12.10 12.48
C GLY A 486 -4.14 13.30 13.30
N VAL A 487 -4.10 13.14 14.63
CA VAL A 487 -4.43 14.23 15.56
C VAL A 487 -3.43 15.38 15.41
N GLY A 488 -3.95 16.59 15.32
CA GLY A 488 -3.21 17.85 15.18
C GLY A 488 -2.87 18.50 16.52
N GLY A 489 -2.27 19.69 16.44
CA GLY A 489 -2.00 20.52 17.60
C GLY A 489 -0.71 20.21 18.35
N ALA A 490 -0.63 20.79 19.55
CA ALA A 490 0.46 20.64 20.50
C ALA A 490 0.63 19.21 21.05
N LEU A 491 -0.45 18.41 21.01
CA LEU A 491 -0.46 17.03 21.51
C LEU A 491 -0.12 16.00 20.43
N ALA A 492 -0.07 16.40 19.15
CA ALA A 492 0.13 15.52 18.00
C ALA A 492 1.38 14.62 18.09
N GLU A 493 2.47 15.10 18.68
CA GLU A 493 3.73 14.34 18.77
C GLU A 493 3.71 13.28 19.89
N ARG A 494 2.78 13.40 20.84
CA ARG A 494 2.55 12.40 21.91
C ARG A 494 1.55 11.32 21.49
N VAL A 495 0.81 11.56 20.42
CA VAL A 495 -0.20 10.65 19.86
C VAL A 495 0.39 10.03 18.60
N GLY A 496 0.90 8.80 18.71
CA GLY A 496 1.46 8.05 17.58
C GLY A 496 0.42 7.52 16.58
N ASP A 497 -0.86 7.85 16.77
CA ASP A 497 -1.95 7.39 15.91
C ASP A 497 -2.05 8.25 14.65
N GLN A 498 -1.72 7.64 13.51
CA GLN A 498 -1.85 8.23 12.19
C GLN A 498 -2.23 7.16 11.18
N SER A 499 -3.22 7.48 10.35
CA SER A 499 -3.54 6.71 9.16
C SER A 499 -2.61 7.12 8.02
N VAL A 500 -2.37 6.21 7.08
CA VAL A 500 -1.45 6.43 5.96
C VAL A 500 -2.05 5.92 4.65
N ARG A 501 -1.83 6.66 3.55
CA ARG A 501 -2.11 6.21 2.18
C ARG A 501 -0.95 6.53 1.26
N LEU A 502 -0.76 5.68 0.27
CA LEU A 502 0.28 5.85 -0.75
C LEU A 502 -0.27 6.51 -2.00
N PHE A 503 0.65 7.07 -2.76
CA PHE A 503 0.33 7.72 -4.01
C PHE A 503 0.09 6.71 -5.15
N PRO A 504 -0.76 7.05 -6.14
CA PRO A 504 -1.65 8.23 -6.16
C PRO A 504 -2.82 8.06 -5.19
N VAL A 505 -3.24 9.16 -4.56
CA VAL A 505 -4.36 9.19 -3.61
C VAL A 505 -5.62 9.65 -4.33
N THR A 506 -6.68 8.85 -4.25
CA THR A 506 -8.01 9.22 -4.74
C THR A 506 -8.89 9.80 -3.62
N ASP A 507 -10.03 10.38 -3.98
CA ASP A 507 -11.09 10.76 -3.03
C ASP A 507 -11.51 9.62 -2.10
N ARG A 508 -11.68 8.41 -2.64
CA ARG A 508 -11.95 7.19 -1.87
C ARG A 508 -10.80 6.82 -0.93
N ASP A 509 -9.56 6.92 -1.40
CA ASP A 509 -8.38 6.65 -0.56
C ASP A 509 -8.33 7.67 0.61
N ALA A 510 -8.69 8.94 0.36
CA ALA A 510 -8.81 9.98 1.38
C ALA A 510 -9.98 9.75 2.35
N ASP A 511 -11.15 9.28 1.88
CA ASP A 511 -12.26 8.90 2.76
C ASP A 511 -11.86 7.76 3.69
N LEU A 512 -11.18 6.72 3.19
CA LEU A 512 -10.68 5.63 4.03
C LEU A 512 -9.59 6.11 5.00
N LEU A 513 -8.74 7.06 4.59
CA LEU A 513 -7.74 7.68 5.46
C LEU A 513 -8.41 8.41 6.64
N ILE A 514 -9.53 9.09 6.40
CA ILE A 514 -10.35 9.72 7.44
C ILE A 514 -10.99 8.65 8.33
N ASP A 515 -11.63 7.63 7.75
CA ASP A 515 -12.33 6.56 8.50
C ASP A 515 -11.40 5.79 9.46
N GLU A 516 -10.16 5.55 9.05
CA GLU A 516 -9.16 4.83 9.84
C GLU A 516 -8.45 5.70 10.88
N SER A 517 -8.63 7.02 10.84
CA SER A 517 -7.98 7.95 11.76
C SER A 517 -8.82 8.20 13.02
N ALA A 518 -8.17 8.42 14.16
CA ALA A 518 -8.88 8.88 15.37
C ALA A 518 -9.70 10.16 15.15
N VAL A 519 -9.26 11.06 14.24
CA VAL A 519 -9.99 12.31 13.96
C VAL A 519 -11.29 12.09 13.17
N GLY A 520 -11.39 11.01 12.38
CA GLY A 520 -12.58 10.73 11.57
C GLY A 520 -13.84 10.58 12.42
N SER A 521 -13.76 9.76 13.47
CA SER A 521 -14.86 9.59 14.43
C SER A 521 -15.29 10.90 15.11
N LEU A 522 -14.33 11.76 15.48
CA LEU A 522 -14.61 13.05 16.09
C LEU A 522 -15.32 13.99 15.11
N ILE A 523 -14.91 13.99 13.84
CA ILE A 523 -15.51 14.80 12.77
C ILE A 523 -16.94 14.34 12.52
N ASP A 524 -17.16 13.03 12.40
CA ASP A 524 -18.50 12.46 12.18
C ASP A 524 -19.47 12.75 13.35
N GLU A 525 -18.95 12.95 14.57
CA GLU A 525 -19.75 13.34 15.74
C GLU A 525 -19.99 14.85 15.85
N SER A 526 -18.99 15.68 15.55
CA SER A 526 -19.00 17.12 15.89
C SER A 526 -19.17 18.05 14.70
N ASP A 527 -18.67 17.69 13.52
CA ASP A 527 -18.76 18.49 12.30
C ASP A 527 -18.80 17.60 11.03
N PRO A 528 -19.90 16.86 10.78
CA PRO A 528 -20.01 15.96 9.64
C PRO A 528 -19.83 16.67 8.28
N GLU A 529 -20.20 17.94 8.20
CA GLU A 529 -20.04 18.77 7.00
C GLU A 529 -18.56 19.05 6.71
N GLY A 530 -17.74 19.17 7.76
CA GLY A 530 -16.29 19.42 7.67
C GLY A 530 -15.51 18.27 7.06
N ARG A 531 -16.07 17.05 7.05
CA ARG A 531 -15.46 15.88 6.43
C ARG A 531 -15.12 16.08 4.95
N ALA A 532 -16.04 16.68 4.20
CA ALA A 532 -15.84 16.92 2.77
C ALA A 532 -14.70 17.93 2.52
N ALA A 533 -14.57 18.94 3.38
CA ALA A 533 -13.50 19.92 3.31
C ALA A 533 -12.13 19.30 3.66
N LEU A 534 -12.07 18.44 4.66
CA LEU A 534 -10.84 17.71 5.00
C LEU A 534 -10.40 16.80 3.85
N ARG A 535 -11.34 16.08 3.22
CA ARG A 535 -11.07 15.27 2.04
C ARG A 535 -10.51 16.10 0.88
N ASP A 536 -11.07 17.27 0.61
CA ASP A 536 -10.60 18.19 -0.44
C ASP A 536 -9.14 18.64 -0.19
N VAL A 537 -8.80 18.98 1.06
CA VAL A 537 -7.42 19.30 1.45
C VAL A 537 -6.47 18.12 1.18
N LEU A 538 -6.85 16.90 1.59
CA LEU A 538 -6.04 15.69 1.42
C LEU A 538 -5.74 15.39 -0.06
N VAL A 539 -6.77 15.37 -0.91
CA VAL A 539 -6.58 15.02 -2.33
C VAL A 539 -5.81 16.08 -3.09
N ARG A 540 -6.01 17.37 -2.80
CA ARG A 540 -5.27 18.47 -3.43
C ARG A 540 -3.82 18.50 -3.02
N LEU A 541 -3.54 18.29 -1.73
CA LEU A 541 -2.18 18.22 -1.22
C LEU A 541 -1.43 17.03 -1.83
N ALA A 542 -2.09 15.87 -1.92
CA ALA A 542 -1.52 14.71 -2.61
C ALA A 542 -1.31 15.00 -4.11
N GLY A 543 -2.25 15.63 -4.81
CA GLY A 543 -2.07 16.00 -6.21
C GLY A 543 -0.89 16.95 -6.46
N LEU A 544 -0.67 17.92 -5.56
CA LEU A 544 0.49 18.82 -5.61
C LEU A 544 1.82 18.06 -5.48
N ALA A 545 1.91 17.20 -4.46
CA ALA A 545 3.11 16.41 -4.19
C ALA A 545 3.39 15.37 -5.28
N ASP A 546 2.35 14.79 -5.90
CA ASP A 546 2.54 13.82 -6.99
C ASP A 546 3.08 14.52 -8.25
N ALA A 547 2.63 15.75 -8.47
CA ALA A 547 3.00 16.54 -9.62
C ALA A 547 4.41 17.14 -9.51
N ILE A 548 4.90 17.45 -8.30
CA ILE A 548 6.18 18.14 -8.06
C ILE A 548 7.12 17.24 -7.23
N PRO A 549 8.00 16.47 -7.89
CA PRO A 549 8.85 15.50 -7.20
C PRO A 549 9.95 16.12 -6.33
N GLU A 550 10.20 17.41 -6.41
CA GLU A 550 11.14 18.11 -5.53
C GLU A 550 10.57 18.32 -4.11
N ILE A 551 9.26 18.14 -3.93
CA ILE A 551 8.62 18.15 -2.61
C ILE A 551 8.99 16.86 -1.88
N VAL A 552 9.81 16.97 -0.84
CA VAL A 552 10.24 15.83 -0.01
C VAL A 552 9.28 15.62 1.15
N ARG A 553 8.85 16.71 1.78
CA ARG A 553 7.97 16.66 2.95
C ARG A 553 7.06 17.89 2.99
N ILE A 554 5.78 17.68 3.28
CA ILE A 554 4.87 18.75 3.69
C ILE A 554 4.29 18.37 5.05
N ARG A 555 4.15 19.34 5.93
CA ARG A 555 3.43 19.19 7.19
C ARG A 555 2.46 20.36 7.35
N LEU A 556 1.17 20.05 7.33
CA LEU A 556 0.09 20.97 7.70
C LEU A 556 -0.32 20.64 9.12
N ASN A 557 -0.01 21.50 10.09
CA ASN A 557 -0.45 21.23 11.46
C ASN A 557 -0.51 22.51 12.34
N PRO A 558 -1.68 22.88 12.88
CA PRO A 558 -2.96 22.19 12.66
C PRO A 558 -3.63 22.62 11.34
N VAL A 559 -4.37 21.67 10.76
CA VAL A 559 -5.54 21.95 9.93
C VAL A 559 -6.75 21.85 10.84
N ILE A 560 -7.52 22.91 10.99
CA ILE A 560 -8.66 22.95 11.93
C ILE A 560 -9.95 22.72 11.16
N VAL A 561 -10.66 21.65 11.51
CA VAL A 561 -11.97 21.32 10.95
C VAL A 561 -13.06 21.89 11.85
N ALA A 562 -13.80 22.87 11.33
CA ALA A 562 -14.90 23.51 12.04
C ALA A 562 -15.87 24.18 11.05
N GLU A 563 -17.16 24.15 11.39
CA GLU A 563 -18.24 24.80 10.64
C GLU A 563 -18.27 24.41 9.15
N GLY A 564 -18.07 23.12 8.84
CA GLY A 564 -18.08 22.66 7.46
C GLY A 564 -16.82 23.00 6.65
N SER A 565 -15.74 23.47 7.31
CA SER A 565 -14.52 23.93 6.64
C SER A 565 -13.26 23.31 7.25
N ALA A 566 -12.18 23.20 6.46
CA ALA A 566 -10.86 22.74 6.90
C ALA A 566 -9.84 23.86 6.65
N ARG A 567 -9.37 24.50 7.73
CA ARG A 567 -8.56 25.73 7.67
C ARG A 567 -7.09 25.42 8.00
N ILE A 568 -6.17 25.71 7.08
CA ILE A 568 -4.73 25.44 7.24
C ILE A 568 -4.08 26.59 8.02
N THR A 569 -3.55 26.32 9.21
CA THR A 569 -3.03 27.39 10.10
C THR A 569 -1.50 27.46 10.18
N ASP A 570 -0.80 26.39 9.80
CA ASP A 570 0.66 26.32 9.78
C ASP A 570 1.11 25.32 8.71
N ILE A 571 2.15 25.70 7.97
CA ILE A 571 2.68 24.98 6.82
C ILE A 571 4.18 24.90 6.98
N ARG A 572 4.73 23.70 6.82
CA ARG A 572 6.17 23.47 6.66
C ARG A 572 6.37 22.64 5.40
N VAL A 573 7.13 23.19 4.45
CA VAL A 573 7.52 22.48 3.22
C VAL A 573 9.03 22.31 3.19
N LEU A 574 9.48 21.08 2.93
CA LEU A 574 10.87 20.75 2.68
C LEU A 574 11.03 20.34 1.22
N LEU A 575 11.91 21.03 0.51
CA LEU A 575 12.29 20.74 -0.85
C LEU A 575 13.69 20.15 -0.91
N ALA A 576 13.95 19.31 -1.92
CA ALA A 576 15.29 18.93 -2.32
C ALA A 576 15.32 18.70 -3.83
N HIS A 577 16.52 18.76 -4.43
CA HIS A 577 16.69 18.36 -5.82
C HIS A 577 16.19 16.94 -6.03
N HIS A 578 15.22 16.77 -6.92
CA HIS A 578 14.81 15.43 -7.33
C HIS A 578 15.93 14.84 -8.18
N LEU A 579 16.71 13.93 -7.61
CA LEU A 579 17.61 13.09 -8.39
C LEU A 579 16.74 12.11 -9.18
N PRO A 580 16.54 12.35 -10.50
CA PRO A 580 15.71 11.47 -11.28
C PRO A 580 16.40 10.12 -11.25
N ASP A 581 15.62 9.06 -11.02
CA ASP A 581 16.10 7.74 -11.35
C ASP A 581 16.42 7.77 -12.86
N THR A 582 17.71 7.82 -13.21
CA THR A 582 18.20 7.92 -14.60
C THR A 582 17.76 6.71 -15.44
N ARG A 583 17.14 5.73 -14.79
CA ARG A 583 16.46 4.60 -15.37
C ARG A 583 15.09 5.02 -15.94
N PRO A 584 14.85 4.90 -17.27
CA PRO A 584 13.60 5.31 -17.89
C PRO A 584 12.35 4.71 -17.21
N PRO A 585 11.25 5.47 -17.10
CA PRO A 585 10.04 5.09 -16.35
C PRO A 585 9.26 3.93 -17.00
N VAL A 586 9.48 3.70 -18.29
CA VAL A 586 8.93 2.59 -19.06
C VAL A 586 10.09 1.92 -19.77
N ARG A 587 10.28 0.63 -19.54
CA ARG A 587 11.22 -0.16 -20.32
C ARG A 587 10.46 -1.34 -20.88
N ARG A 588 10.31 -1.40 -22.20
CA ARG A 588 9.79 -2.63 -22.84
C ARG A 588 10.80 -3.75 -22.51
N LEU A 589 10.27 -4.85 -22.00
CA LEU A 589 10.98 -6.12 -21.95
C LEU A 589 11.00 -6.75 -23.34
#